data_AF-A0A2D9CCH5-F1
#
_entry.id   AF-A0A2D9CCH5-F1
#
_cell.length_a   1.000
_cell.length_b   1.000
_cell.length_c   1.000
_cell.angle_alpha   90.00
_cell.angle_beta   90.00
_cell.angle_gamma   90.00
#
_symmetry.space_group_name_H-M   'P 1'
#
loop_
_entity.id
_entity.type
_entity.pdbx_description
1 polymer ?
#
loop_
_entity_poly.entity_id
_entity_poly.type
_entity_poly.pdbx_seq_one_letter_code
_entity_poly.pdbx_strand_id
1 'polypeptide(L)'
;MNVGMDSFISKEDRPMASAIVGGINIFAGILGTLQNFLKVAETMESHRASGISWSKLGRNISIELAIDPMRRTNAHDFLSICRAEYDRLIEQSPTIDDDIINTFRKKFKSYDTISKPAITNGLDKCIIYTRKEDRDKDLEVMKNESGEEEISSP
;
A
#
# COMPACT_ATOMS: atom_id res chain seq x y z
N MET A 1 14.22 37.25 -25.35
CA MET A 1 14.83 37.68 -24.07
C MET A 1 16.34 37.50 -24.21
N ASN A 2 17.05 38.49 -24.77
CA ASN A 2 18.50 38.39 -25.05
C ASN A 2 19.30 39.58 -24.47
N VAL A 3 18.66 40.38 -23.60
CA VAL A 3 19.21 41.66 -23.10
C VAL A 3 20.19 41.51 -21.93
N GLY A 4 20.45 40.28 -21.45
CA GLY A 4 21.33 40.02 -20.30
C GLY A 4 22.63 39.28 -20.62
N MET A 5 22.72 38.57 -21.76
CA MET A 5 23.94 37.83 -22.14
C MET A 5 25.04 38.73 -22.70
N ASP A 6 24.69 39.93 -23.15
CA ASP A 6 25.63 40.86 -23.77
C ASP A 6 26.69 41.41 -22.81
N SER A 7 26.41 41.42 -21.50
CA SER A 7 27.29 42.04 -20.49
C SER A 7 28.23 41.08 -19.77
N PHE A 8 28.03 39.76 -19.86
CA PHE A 8 28.77 38.77 -19.04
C PHE A 8 29.58 37.75 -19.84
N ILE A 9 29.43 37.68 -21.17
CA ILE A 9 30.05 36.65 -22.02
C ILE A 9 30.86 37.30 -23.16
N SER A 10 32.12 36.88 -23.32
CA SER A 10 33.02 37.32 -24.39
C SER A 10 32.43 36.99 -25.77
N LYS A 11 32.66 37.83 -26.80
CA LYS A 11 31.99 37.73 -28.11
C LYS A 11 32.18 36.38 -28.81
N GLU A 12 33.25 35.65 -28.50
CA GLU A 12 33.57 34.32 -29.05
C GLU A 12 32.74 33.17 -28.43
N ASP A 13 32.33 33.26 -27.17
CA ASP A 13 31.64 32.16 -26.46
C ASP A 13 30.10 32.23 -26.54
N ARG A 14 29.56 33.33 -27.08
CA ARG A 14 28.10 33.57 -27.23
C ARG A 14 27.36 32.50 -28.03
N PRO A 15 27.88 31.98 -29.15
CA PRO A 15 27.20 30.93 -29.92
C PRO A 15 27.09 29.65 -29.11
N MET A 16 28.15 29.29 -28.36
CA MET A 16 28.16 28.11 -27.51
C MET A 16 27.20 28.26 -26.33
N ALA A 17 27.20 29.41 -25.66
CA ALA A 17 26.25 29.70 -24.58
C ALA A 17 24.80 29.66 -25.07
N SER A 18 24.52 30.24 -26.24
CA SER A 18 23.17 30.24 -26.84
C SER A 18 22.73 28.83 -27.26
N ALA A 19 23.64 28.01 -27.79
CA ALA A 19 23.37 26.62 -28.13
C ALA A 19 23.06 25.76 -26.88
N ILE A 20 23.78 25.98 -25.77
CA ILE A 20 23.53 25.29 -24.50
C ILE A 20 22.16 25.68 -23.94
N VAL A 21 21.82 26.97 -23.91
CA VAL A 21 20.52 27.45 -23.43
C VAL A 21 19.38 26.94 -24.32
N GLY A 22 19.59 26.90 -25.64
CA GLY A 22 18.66 26.27 -26.59
C GLY A 22 18.45 24.78 -26.31
N GLY A 23 19.54 24.04 -26.05
CA GLY A 23 19.50 22.63 -25.68
C GLY A 23 18.72 22.37 -24.38
N ILE A 24 18.94 23.19 -23.35
CA ILE A 24 18.21 23.10 -22.07
C ILE A 24 16.72 23.36 -22.29
N ASN A 25 16.33 24.34 -23.11
CA ASN A 25 14.91 24.62 -23.40
C ASN A 25 14.22 23.46 -24.12
N ILE A 26 14.89 22.84 -25.10
CA ILE A 26 14.35 21.67 -25.80
C ILE A 26 14.21 20.49 -24.83
N PHE A 27 15.24 20.24 -24.01
CA PHE A 27 15.22 19.18 -23.01
C PHE A 27 14.11 19.40 -21.96
N ALA A 28 13.94 20.62 -21.47
CA ALA A 28 12.85 21.00 -20.58
C ALA A 28 11.47 20.80 -21.23
N GLY A 29 11.35 21.08 -22.53
CA GLY A 29 10.13 20.81 -23.31
C GLY A 29 9.79 19.32 -23.39
N ILE A 30 10.78 18.47 -23.66
CA ILE A 30 10.63 17.01 -23.70
C ILE A 30 10.29 16.45 -22.30
N LEU A 31 10.93 16.97 -21.26
CA LEU A 31 10.59 16.60 -19.88
C LEU A 31 9.15 16.99 -19.53
N GLY A 32 8.70 18.18 -19.96
CA GLY A 32 7.33 18.64 -19.74
C GLY A 32 6.28 17.74 -20.42
N THR A 33 6.55 17.28 -21.65
CA THR A 33 5.65 16.35 -22.35
C THR A 33 5.65 14.97 -21.70
N LEU A 34 6.80 14.46 -21.26
CA LEU A 34 6.90 13.21 -20.50
C LEU A 34 6.16 13.29 -19.15
N GLN A 35 6.29 14.39 -18.43
CA GLN A 35 5.60 14.60 -17.16
C GLN A 35 4.07 14.57 -17.33
N ASN A 36 3.55 15.17 -18.40
CA ASN A 36 2.13 15.10 -18.75
C ASN A 36 1.71 13.71 -19.23
N PHE A 37 2.56 13.01 -19.98
CA PHE A 37 2.30 11.66 -20.45
C PHE A 37 2.22 10.63 -19.31
N LEU A 38 3.17 10.69 -18.37
CA LEU A 38 3.26 9.78 -17.23
C LEU A 38 2.28 10.11 -16.10
N LYS A 39 1.54 11.23 -16.22
CA LYS A 39 0.54 11.67 -15.22
C LYS A 39 1.08 11.65 -13.78
N VAL A 40 2.36 11.97 -13.59
CA VAL A 40 3.07 11.79 -12.30
C VAL A 40 2.35 12.51 -11.15
N ALA A 41 1.82 13.70 -11.41
CA ALA A 41 1.05 14.45 -10.43
C ALA A 41 -0.27 13.77 -10.03
N GLU A 42 -0.97 13.15 -10.99
CA GLU A 42 -2.21 12.41 -10.75
C GLU A 42 -1.94 11.15 -9.93
N THR A 43 -0.89 10.39 -10.30
CA THR A 43 -0.48 9.19 -9.57
C THR A 43 -0.06 9.52 -8.14
N MET A 44 0.77 10.55 -7.93
CA MET A 44 1.17 10.98 -6.59
C MET A 44 -0.02 11.39 -5.73
N GLU A 45 -0.96 12.14 -6.31
CA GLU A 45 -2.16 12.56 -5.60
C GLU A 45 -3.07 11.37 -5.25
N SER A 46 -3.18 10.38 -6.14
CA SER A 46 -3.89 9.12 -5.87
C SER A 46 -3.29 8.39 -4.66
N HIS A 47 -1.96 8.19 -4.61
CA HIS A 47 -1.30 7.56 -3.45
C HIS A 47 -1.53 8.36 -2.16
N ARG A 48 -1.47 9.69 -2.23
CA ARG A 48 -1.73 10.58 -1.08
C ARG A 48 -3.16 10.45 -0.58
N ALA A 49 -4.14 10.47 -1.49
CA ALA A 49 -5.56 10.36 -1.19
C ALA A 49 -5.92 9.00 -0.57
N SER A 50 -5.39 7.90 -1.11
CA SER A 50 -5.57 6.57 -0.53
C SER A 50 -4.97 6.48 0.87
N GLY A 51 -3.78 7.03 1.09
CA GLY A 51 -3.14 7.07 2.41
C GLY A 51 -3.98 7.80 3.48
N ILE A 52 -4.61 8.93 3.12
CA ILE A 52 -5.52 9.67 4.01
C ILE A 52 -6.76 8.84 4.35
N SER A 53 -7.31 8.14 3.35
CA SER A 53 -8.55 7.39 3.50
C SER A 53 -8.34 6.13 4.34
N TRP A 54 -7.23 5.40 4.15
CA TRP A 54 -6.78 4.33 5.04
C TRP A 54 -6.58 4.81 6.48
N SER A 55 -5.97 5.99 6.65
CA SER A 55 -5.79 6.61 7.97
C SER A 55 -7.11 7.01 8.62
N LYS A 56 -8.13 7.35 7.83
CA LYS A 56 -9.49 7.66 8.32
C LYS A 56 -10.19 6.39 8.81
N LEU A 57 -10.13 5.29 8.05
CA LEU A 57 -10.68 4.00 8.47
C LEU A 57 -10.08 3.56 9.82
N GLY A 58 -8.75 3.57 9.95
CA GLY A 58 -8.08 3.20 11.19
C GLY A 58 -8.46 4.08 12.38
N ARG A 59 -8.55 5.41 12.18
CA ARG A 59 -9.00 6.33 13.24
C ARG A 59 -10.45 6.07 13.65
N ASN A 60 -11.35 5.81 12.71
CA ASN A 60 -12.75 5.52 13.01
C ASN A 60 -12.88 4.27 13.90
N ILE A 61 -12.12 3.21 13.59
CA ILE A 61 -12.05 1.99 14.40
C ILE A 61 -11.53 2.32 15.81
N SER A 62 -10.43 3.06 15.91
CA SER A 62 -9.85 3.45 17.20
C SER A 62 -10.79 4.31 18.04
N ILE A 63 -11.51 5.25 17.43
CA ILE A 63 -12.49 6.11 18.11
C ILE A 63 -13.66 5.28 18.63
N GLU A 64 -14.22 4.39 17.80
CA GLU A 64 -15.34 3.53 18.21
C GLU A 64 -14.95 2.62 19.38
N LEU A 65 -13.73 2.07 19.35
CA LEU A 65 -13.20 1.24 20.43
C LEU A 65 -12.88 2.04 21.70
N ALA A 66 -12.60 3.34 21.59
CA ALA A 66 -12.36 4.23 22.73
C ALA A 66 -13.65 4.65 23.47
N ILE A 67 -14.81 4.49 22.84
CA ILE A 67 -16.12 4.78 23.46
C ILE A 67 -16.49 3.65 24.46
N ASP A 68 -17.19 4.03 25.52
CA ASP A 68 -17.79 3.08 26.49
C ASP A 68 -18.65 2.04 25.76
N PRO A 69 -18.48 0.73 26.01
CA PRO A 69 -19.23 -0.34 25.35
C PRO A 69 -20.76 -0.14 25.30
N MET A 70 -21.35 0.47 26.33
CA MET A 70 -22.80 0.72 26.41
C MET A 70 -23.28 1.86 25.50
N ARG A 71 -22.35 2.69 25.02
CA ARG A 71 -22.60 3.84 24.14
C ARG A 71 -22.11 3.61 22.71
N ARG A 72 -21.51 2.45 22.43
CA ARG A 72 -21.05 2.09 21.09
C ARG A 72 -22.23 1.86 20.16
N THR A 73 -21.96 2.08 18.90
CA THR A 73 -22.83 1.66 17.80
C THR A 73 -22.95 0.14 17.81
N ASN A 74 -24.06 -0.39 17.29
CA ASN A 74 -24.21 -1.84 17.16
C ASN A 74 -23.00 -2.43 16.42
N ALA A 75 -22.37 -3.45 17.02
CA ALA A 75 -21.13 -4.01 16.49
C ALA A 75 -21.30 -4.56 15.06
N HIS A 76 -22.45 -5.16 14.74
CA HIS A 76 -22.73 -5.70 13.41
C HIS A 76 -22.81 -4.58 12.37
N ASP A 77 -23.50 -3.49 12.69
CA ASP A 77 -23.65 -2.35 11.80
C ASP A 77 -22.31 -1.63 11.58
N PHE A 78 -21.55 -1.44 12.66
CA PHE A 78 -20.22 -0.85 12.57
C PHE A 78 -19.24 -1.70 11.75
N LEU A 79 -19.25 -3.02 11.93
CA LEU A 79 -18.44 -3.94 11.12
C LEU A 79 -18.86 -3.92 9.65
N SER A 80 -20.16 -3.80 9.36
CA SER A 80 -20.67 -3.70 7.99
C SER A 80 -20.18 -2.42 7.31
N ILE A 81 -20.20 -1.29 8.03
CA ILE A 81 -19.65 0.00 7.56
C ILE A 81 -18.14 -0.10 7.31
N CYS A 82 -17.39 -0.67 8.27
CA CYS A 82 -15.94 -0.83 8.15
C CYS A 82 -15.56 -1.75 6.98
N ARG A 83 -16.32 -2.83 6.75
CA ARG A 83 -16.11 -3.72 5.61
C ARG A 83 -16.38 -3.00 4.29
N ALA A 84 -17.50 -2.29 4.16
CA ALA A 84 -17.82 -1.56 2.95
C ALA A 84 -16.75 -0.48 2.62
N GLU A 85 -16.26 0.23 3.64
CA GLU A 85 -15.17 1.20 3.46
C GLU A 85 -13.85 0.50 3.10
N TYR A 86 -13.53 -0.64 3.72
CA TYR A 86 -12.34 -1.43 3.41
C TYR A 86 -12.34 -1.92 1.94
N ASP A 87 -13.45 -2.49 1.48
CA ASP A 87 -13.58 -2.97 0.09
C ASP A 87 -13.44 -1.82 -0.91
N ARG A 88 -14.09 -0.68 -0.61
CA ARG A 88 -13.93 0.56 -1.39
C ARG A 88 -12.47 1.03 -1.44
N LEU A 89 -11.75 0.96 -0.31
CA LEU A 89 -10.35 1.39 -0.26
C LEU A 89 -9.45 0.47 -1.06
N ILE A 90 -9.69 -0.84 -1.07
CA ILE A 90 -8.95 -1.77 -1.93
C ILE A 90 -9.15 -1.43 -3.41
N GLU A 91 -10.39 -1.17 -3.83
CA GLU A 91 -10.71 -0.85 -5.22
C GLU A 91 -10.14 0.51 -5.67
N GLN A 92 -10.12 1.50 -4.77
CA GLN A 92 -9.63 2.85 -5.06
C GLN A 92 -8.13 3.02 -4.82
N SER A 93 -7.45 2.04 -4.22
CA SER A 93 -6.02 2.17 -3.94
C SER A 93 -5.20 1.99 -5.21
N PRO A 94 -4.22 2.87 -5.48
CA PRO A 94 -3.29 2.67 -6.58
C PRO A 94 -2.48 1.39 -6.36
N THR A 95 -2.09 0.75 -7.46
CA THR A 95 -1.23 -0.42 -7.44
C THR A 95 0.11 -0.09 -6.79
N ILE A 96 0.60 -1.00 -5.95
CA ILE A 96 1.90 -0.84 -5.30
C ILE A 96 2.97 -1.38 -6.23
N ASP A 97 4.04 -0.61 -6.43
CA ASP A 97 5.16 -1.01 -7.29
C ASP A 97 5.93 -2.21 -6.73
N ASP A 98 6.42 -3.07 -7.63
CA ASP A 98 7.17 -4.28 -7.29
C ASP A 98 8.43 -4.01 -6.46
N ASP A 99 9.07 -2.84 -6.66
CA ASP A 99 10.25 -2.43 -5.88
C ASP A 99 9.91 -2.24 -4.40
N ILE A 100 8.72 -1.68 -4.12
CA ILE A 100 8.20 -1.50 -2.77
C ILE A 100 7.83 -2.86 -2.16
N ILE A 101 7.19 -3.74 -2.94
CA ILE A 101 6.86 -5.10 -2.53
C ILE A 101 8.14 -5.89 -2.19
N ASN A 102 9.17 -5.79 -3.03
CA ASN A 102 10.46 -6.44 -2.80
C ASN A 102 11.18 -5.90 -1.57
N THR A 103 11.11 -4.58 -1.34
CA THR A 103 11.64 -3.95 -0.12
C THR A 103 10.92 -4.47 1.12
N PHE A 104 9.59 -4.57 1.07
CA PHE A 104 8.78 -5.15 2.14
C PHE A 104 9.16 -6.60 2.41
N ARG A 105 9.18 -7.46 1.37
CA ARG A 105 9.56 -8.88 1.49
C ARG A 105 10.94 -9.07 2.10
N LYS A 106 11.92 -8.25 1.72
CA LYS A 106 13.28 -8.29 2.29
C LYS A 106 13.27 -7.91 3.76
N LYS A 107 12.55 -6.85 4.14
CA LYS A 107 12.51 -6.34 5.52
C LYS A 107 11.77 -7.30 6.47
N PHE A 108 10.72 -7.96 5.99
CA PHE A 108 9.85 -8.82 6.80
C PHE A 108 10.10 -10.32 6.59
N LYS A 109 11.21 -10.70 5.95
CA LYS A 109 11.56 -12.11 5.66
C LYS A 109 11.56 -13.03 6.89
N SER A 110 11.91 -12.50 8.06
CA SER A 110 12.06 -13.26 9.30
C SER A 110 10.79 -13.34 10.16
N TYR A 111 9.69 -12.70 9.74
CA TYR A 111 8.44 -12.68 10.50
C TYR A 111 7.43 -13.65 9.89
N ASP A 112 7.30 -14.84 10.49
CA ASP A 112 6.39 -15.90 10.03
C ASP A 112 4.96 -15.75 10.59
N THR A 113 4.80 -14.97 11.67
CA THR A 113 3.53 -14.77 12.38
C THR A 113 2.71 -13.56 11.91
N ILE A 114 3.23 -12.76 10.99
CA ILE A 114 2.56 -11.53 10.53
C ILE A 114 1.76 -11.84 9.27
N SER A 115 0.46 -11.54 9.31
CA SER A 115 -0.42 -11.56 8.13
C SER A 115 0.12 -10.58 7.08
N LYS A 116 0.65 -11.11 5.98
CA LYS A 116 1.14 -10.30 4.86
C LYS A 116 -0.05 -9.75 4.07
N PRO A 117 0.00 -8.49 3.59
CA PRO A 117 -1.05 -7.96 2.74
C PRO A 117 -1.14 -8.74 1.43
N ALA A 118 -2.37 -9.02 0.95
CA ALA A 118 -2.63 -9.83 -0.25
C ALA A 118 -1.89 -9.33 -1.52
N ILE A 119 -1.58 -8.02 -1.56
CA ILE A 119 -0.84 -7.35 -2.64
C ILE A 119 0.65 -7.80 -2.76
N THR A 120 1.17 -8.58 -1.80
CA THR A 120 2.59 -8.96 -1.73
C THR A 120 2.90 -10.40 -2.18
N ASN A 121 2.09 -11.00 -3.07
CA ASN A 121 1.99 -12.43 -3.41
C ASN A 121 1.29 -13.29 -2.35
N GLY A 122 -0.03 -13.18 -2.31
CA GLY A 122 -0.89 -14.29 -1.87
C GLY A 122 -1.06 -14.37 -0.36
N LEU A 123 -2.31 -14.58 0.04
CA LEU A 123 -2.75 -14.73 1.42
C LEU A 123 -1.97 -15.84 2.15
N ASP A 124 -1.40 -15.52 3.30
CA ASP A 124 -1.10 -16.49 4.36
C ASP A 124 -2.19 -16.42 5.45
N LYS A 125 -2.45 -17.58 6.06
CA LYS A 125 -3.74 -18.03 6.63
C LYS A 125 -4.37 -17.09 7.69
N CYS A 126 -5.61 -16.69 7.44
CA CYS A 126 -6.49 -16.11 8.45
C CYS A 126 -6.81 -17.16 9.54
N ILE A 127 -6.38 -16.92 10.77
CA ILE A 127 -6.76 -17.74 11.93
C ILE A 127 -8.16 -17.29 12.38
N ILE A 128 -9.15 -18.10 12.04
CA ILE A 128 -10.55 -17.88 12.41
C ILE A 128 -10.71 -18.07 13.92
N TYR A 129 -11.43 -17.14 14.56
CA TYR A 129 -11.81 -17.27 15.96
C TYR A 129 -12.83 -18.41 16.12
N THR A 130 -12.44 -19.44 16.87
CA THR A 130 -13.32 -20.54 17.28
C THR A 130 -13.73 -20.35 18.75
N ARG A 131 -15.03 -20.56 19.05
CA ARG A 131 -15.57 -20.51 20.42
C ARG A 131 -14.94 -21.64 21.26
N LYS A 132 -14.72 -21.44 22.56
CA LYS A 132 -13.96 -22.38 23.43
C LYS A 132 -14.46 -23.83 23.35
N GLU A 133 -15.79 -24.00 23.25
CA GLU A 133 -16.49 -25.27 23.15
C GLU A 133 -16.25 -26.02 21.83
N ASP A 134 -15.98 -25.28 20.76
CA ASP A 134 -15.70 -25.81 19.42
C ASP A 134 -14.20 -26.13 19.28
N ARG A 135 -13.33 -25.35 19.94
CA ARG A 135 -11.88 -25.57 19.98
C ARG A 135 -11.50 -26.91 20.62
N ASP A 136 -12.15 -27.28 21.72
CA ASP A 136 -11.85 -28.51 22.45
C ASP A 136 -12.32 -29.76 21.69
N LYS A 137 -13.45 -29.68 20.97
CA LYS A 137 -13.94 -30.72 20.06
C LYS A 137 -13.02 -30.90 18.84
N ASP A 138 -12.58 -29.81 18.23
CA ASP A 138 -11.65 -29.84 17.09
C ASP A 138 -10.28 -30.44 17.49
N LEU A 139 -9.80 -30.16 18.70
CA LEU A 139 -8.57 -30.74 19.25
C LEU A 139 -8.69 -32.23 19.58
N GLU A 140 -9.87 -32.70 20.01
CA GLU A 140 -10.15 -34.13 20.24
C GLU A 140 -10.25 -34.92 18.93
N VAL A 141 -10.93 -34.38 17.92
CA VAL A 141 -11.04 -35.02 16.59
C VAL A 141 -9.66 -35.14 15.93
N MET A 142 -8.84 -34.08 15.97
CA MET A 142 -7.47 -34.11 15.41
C MET A 142 -6.53 -35.11 16.12
N LYS A 143 -6.72 -35.35 17.43
CA LYS A 143 -5.94 -36.34 18.19
C LYS A 143 -6.33 -37.79 17.86
N ASN A 144 -7.60 -38.02 17.53
CA ASN A 144 -8.08 -39.36 17.21
C ASN A 144 -7.65 -39.76 15.78
N GLU A 145 -7.64 -38.83 14.83
CA GLU A 145 -7.20 -39.09 13.45
C GLU A 145 -5.68 -39.30 13.33
N SER A 146 -4.87 -38.58 14.11
CA SER A 146 -3.41 -38.78 14.15
C SER A 146 -2.96 -40.00 14.96
N GLY A 147 -3.87 -40.62 15.74
CA GLY A 147 -3.63 -41.87 16.45
C GLY A 147 -3.92 -43.13 15.64
N GLU A 148 -4.70 -43.06 14.56
CA GLU A 148 -5.03 -44.23 13.73
C GLU A 148 -3.98 -44.51 12.63
N GLU A 149 -3.26 -43.49 12.14
CA GLU A 149 -2.20 -43.68 11.13
C GLU A 149 -0.92 -44.33 11.69
N GLU A 150 -0.65 -44.23 13.00
CA GLU A 150 0.54 -44.87 13.60
C GLU A 150 0.35 -46.36 13.98
N ILE A 151 -0.88 -46.89 13.97
CA ILE A 151 -1.17 -48.23 14.51
C ILE A 151 -1.32 -49.31 13.41
N SER A 152 -1.45 -48.95 12.14
CA SER A 152 -1.62 -49.93 11.05
C SER A 152 -0.37 -50.11 10.19
N SER A 153 0.71 -50.62 10.76
CA SER A 153 1.63 -51.53 10.05
C SER A 153 2.42 -52.36 11.06
N PRO A 154 2.27 -53.70 11.05
CA PRO A 154 2.91 -54.62 12.00
C PRO A 154 4.43 -54.77 11.80
#